data_AF-A0A1F9Z4R4-F1
#
_entry.id   AF-A0A1F9Z4R4-F1
#
_cell.length_a   1.000
_cell.length_b   1.000
_cell.length_c   1.000
_cell.angle_alpha   90.00
_cell.angle_beta   90.00
_cell.angle_gamma   90.00
#
_symmetry.space_group_name_H-M   'P 1'
#
loop_
_entity.id
_entity.type
_entity.pdbx_description
1 polymer ?
#
loop_
_entity_poly.entity_id
_entity_poly.type
_entity_poly.pdbx_seq_one_letter_code
_entity_poly.pdbx_strand_id
1 'polypeptide(L)'
;MEKGSILGPLDPQIAGFPSRSLITLPGRKPIETVSDQMVVLSEIAQRSVDQTREFVKWLLEDRLPPKDREAVAVFLTGGYISHDTPIVAEVLRNLGLKVREGVPDEVYELFRTYEFGMCERPQCAAY
;
A
#
# COMPACT_ATOMS: atom_id res chain seq x y z
N MET A 1 -15.59 -4.48 -5.38
CA MET A 1 -15.35 -3.17 -4.73
C MET A 1 -16.69 -2.45 -4.71
N GLU A 2 -17.17 -2.11 -3.52
CA GLU A 2 -18.36 -1.27 -3.37
C GLU A 2 -18.06 0.18 -3.76
N LYS A 3 -19.10 1.00 -3.95
CA LYS A 3 -18.96 2.43 -4.28
C LYS A 3 -18.06 3.18 -3.28
N GLY A 4 -18.12 2.80 -2.00
CA GLY A 4 -17.29 3.38 -0.93
C GLY A 4 -15.96 2.67 -0.69
N SER A 5 -15.64 1.59 -1.42
CA SER A 5 -14.38 0.87 -1.25
C SER A 5 -13.21 1.67 -1.81
N ILE A 6 -12.13 1.70 -1.04
CA ILE A 6 -10.87 2.34 -1.42
C ILE A 6 -9.73 1.33 -1.28
N LEU A 7 -8.65 1.55 -2.03
CA LEU A 7 -7.36 0.93 -1.77
C LEU A 7 -6.42 1.99 -1.17
N GLY A 8 -5.59 1.60 -0.21
CA GLY A 8 -4.49 2.44 0.27
C GLY A 8 -3.21 2.21 -0.56
N PRO A 9 -2.27 3.16 -0.57
CA PRO A 9 -0.93 2.86 -1.05
C PRO A 9 -0.31 1.72 -0.23
N LEU A 10 0.65 1.04 -0.84
CA LEU A 10 1.42 -0.07 -0.26
C LEU A 10 2.83 0.41 0.11
N ASP A 11 3.02 1.70 0.38
CA ASP A 11 4.30 2.24 0.81
C ASP A 11 4.60 1.77 2.24
N PRO A 12 5.73 1.10 2.50
CA PRO A 12 6.04 0.65 3.85
C PRO A 12 6.29 1.83 4.78
N GLN A 13 5.91 1.67 6.05
CA GLN A 13 6.27 2.59 7.12
C GLN A 13 7.25 1.91 8.07
N ILE A 14 8.39 2.52 8.33
CA ILE A 14 9.44 1.97 9.18
C ILE A 14 9.62 2.86 10.40
N ALA A 15 9.50 2.28 11.58
CA ALA A 15 9.58 2.98 12.86
C ALA A 15 8.62 4.20 12.95
N GLY A 16 7.44 4.11 12.33
CA GLY A 16 6.45 5.19 12.30
C GLY A 16 6.72 6.30 11.27
N PHE A 17 7.75 6.15 10.42
CA PHE A 17 8.05 7.11 9.36
C PHE A 17 7.74 6.53 7.97
N PRO A 18 7.29 7.36 7.00
CA PRO A 18 7.17 6.93 5.62
C PRO A 18 8.52 6.53 5.03
N SER A 19 8.60 5.36 4.38
CA SER A 19 9.86 4.88 3.79
C SER A 19 10.47 5.88 2.81
N ARG A 20 9.65 6.56 2.00
CA ARG A 20 10.10 7.59 1.06
C ARG A 20 10.88 8.71 1.74
N SER A 21 10.45 9.13 2.93
CA SER A 21 11.12 10.17 3.70
C SER A 21 12.46 9.70 4.23
N LEU A 22 12.53 8.47 4.77
CA LEU A 22 13.76 7.86 5.26
C LEU A 22 14.78 7.67 4.14
N ILE A 23 14.36 7.19 2.96
CA ILE A 23 15.22 6.97 1.79
C ILE A 23 15.88 8.27 1.32
N THR A 24 15.14 9.38 1.31
CA THR A 24 15.67 10.65 0.80
C THR A 24 16.48 11.45 1.82
N LEU A 25 16.37 11.13 3.11
CA LEU A 25 17.00 11.89 4.21
C LEU A 25 18.53 11.99 4.08
N PRO A 26 19.29 10.90 3.83
CA PRO A 26 20.76 10.97 3.69
C PRO A 26 21.25 11.90 2.58
N GLY A 27 20.44 12.13 1.53
CA GLY A 27 20.79 13.01 0.41
C GLY A 27 20.41 14.48 0.60
N ARG A 28 19.72 14.84 1.69
CA ARG A 28 19.20 16.22 1.92
C ARG A 28 20.12 17.12 2.73
N LYS A 29 21.09 16.54 3.43
CA LYS A 29 22.07 17.25 4.27
C LYS A 29 23.35 16.42 4.37
N PRO A 30 24.49 16.99 4.77
CA PRO A 30 25.73 16.24 4.93
C PRO A 30 25.51 15.01 5.82
N ILE A 31 26.01 13.86 5.39
CA ILE A 31 25.74 12.56 6.03
C ILE A 31 26.23 12.53 7.48
N GLU A 32 27.30 13.27 7.77
CA GLU A 32 27.90 13.43 9.10
C GLU A 32 26.95 14.12 10.10
N THR A 33 25.89 14.79 9.60
CA THR A 33 24.87 15.45 10.41
C THR A 33 23.59 14.60 10.57
N VAL A 34 23.55 13.42 9.95
CA VAL A 34 22.47 12.41 10.07
C VAL A 34 22.91 11.41 11.12
N SER A 35 22.01 11.02 12.04
CA SER A 35 22.35 10.00 13.03
C SER A 35 22.48 8.62 12.39
N ASP A 36 23.39 7.78 12.91
CA ASP A 36 23.58 6.40 12.43
C ASP A 36 22.27 5.60 12.40
N GLN A 37 21.41 5.81 13.40
CA GLN A 37 20.09 5.20 13.44
C GLN A 37 19.25 5.58 12.22
N MET A 38 19.25 6.85 11.80
CA MET A 38 18.51 7.30 10.62
C MET A 38 19.11 6.77 9.32
N VAL A 39 20.43 6.57 9.27
CA VAL A 39 21.09 5.90 8.13
C VAL A 39 20.64 4.45 8.03
N VAL A 40 20.64 3.70 9.13
CA VAL A 40 20.17 2.30 9.16
C VAL A 40 18.69 2.20 8.79
N LEU A 41 17.84 3.09 9.34
CA LEU A 41 16.42 3.13 8.99
C LEU A 41 16.20 3.45 7.50
N SER A 42 17.03 4.30 6.90
CA SER A 42 17.01 4.59 5.46
C SER A 42 17.28 3.33 4.63
N GLU A 43 18.28 2.53 5.00
CA GLU A 43 18.57 1.28 4.31
C GLU A 43 17.44 0.25 4.46
N ILE A 44 16.88 0.12 5.67
CA ILE A 44 15.74 -0.78 5.92
C ILE A 44 14.53 -0.35 5.09
N ALA A 45 14.24 0.95 5.04
CA ALA A 45 13.18 1.51 4.23
C ALA A 45 13.37 1.22 2.75
N GLN A 46 14.58 1.40 2.21
CA GLN A 46 14.87 1.09 0.80
C GLN A 46 14.63 -0.40 0.49
N ARG A 47 15.15 -1.31 1.33
CA ARG A 47 14.95 -2.76 1.16
C ARG A 47 13.47 -3.13 1.23
N SER A 48 12.73 -2.54 2.17
CA SER A 48 11.30 -2.81 2.32
C SER A 48 10.51 -2.33 1.11
N VAL A 49 10.79 -1.14 0.57
CA VAL A 49 10.14 -0.64 -0.66
C VAL A 49 10.41 -1.56 -1.84
N ASP A 50 11.65 -2.00 -2.02
CA ASP A 50 12.01 -2.88 -3.14
C ASP A 50 11.39 -4.27 -2.99
N GLN A 51 11.38 -4.85 -1.79
CA GLN A 51 10.71 -6.13 -1.51
C GLN A 51 9.21 -6.05 -1.78
N THR A 52 8.53 -4.99 -1.30
CA THR A 52 7.10 -4.82 -1.54
C THR A 52 6.81 -4.59 -3.02
N ARG A 53 7.67 -3.84 -3.74
CA ARG A 53 7.53 -3.65 -5.20
C ARG A 53 7.59 -4.98 -5.94
N GLU A 54 8.59 -5.81 -5.65
CA GLU A 54 8.73 -7.12 -6.27
C GLU A 54 7.57 -8.05 -5.90
N PHE A 55 7.09 -8.00 -4.67
CA PHE A 55 5.93 -8.77 -4.25
C PHE A 55 4.66 -8.37 -5.02
N VAL A 56 4.41 -7.07 -5.21
CA VAL A 56 3.30 -6.59 -6.04
C VAL A 56 3.44 -7.04 -7.49
N LYS A 57 4.64 -6.96 -8.07
CA LYS A 57 4.91 -7.44 -9.44
C LYS A 57 4.63 -8.93 -9.60
N TRP A 58 5.01 -9.72 -8.60
CA TRP A 58 4.74 -11.15 -8.54
C TRP A 58 3.23 -11.44 -8.49
N LEU A 59 2.47 -10.75 -7.60
CA LEU A 59 1.01 -10.90 -7.51
C LEU A 59 0.27 -10.56 -8.82
N LEU A 60 0.85 -9.67 -9.63
CA LEU A 60 0.25 -9.20 -10.88
C LEU A 60 0.74 -9.97 -12.12
N GLU A 61 1.62 -10.97 -11.97
CA GLU A 61 2.26 -11.69 -13.06
C GLU A 61 1.28 -12.26 -14.10
N ASP A 62 0.26 -12.97 -13.63
CA ASP A 62 -0.77 -13.56 -14.50
C ASP A 62 -1.88 -12.58 -14.91
N ARG A 63 -1.75 -11.31 -14.52
CA ARG A 63 -2.79 -10.27 -14.70
C ARG A 63 -2.39 -9.17 -15.67
N LEU A 64 -1.10 -8.82 -15.72
CA LEU A 64 -0.58 -7.69 -16.48
C LEU A 64 0.76 -8.01 -17.17
N PRO A 65 1.05 -7.41 -18.34
CA PRO A 65 2.36 -7.55 -18.96
C PRO A 65 3.47 -6.86 -18.13
N PRO A 66 4.74 -7.25 -18.28
CA PRO A 66 5.85 -6.79 -17.43
C PRO A 66 5.94 -5.27 -17.25
N LYS A 67 5.74 -4.49 -18.32
CA LYS A 67 5.83 -3.02 -18.28
C LYS A 67 4.72 -2.41 -17.40
N ASP A 68 3.50 -2.90 -17.54
CA ASP A 68 2.35 -2.38 -16.78
C ASP A 68 2.45 -2.83 -15.31
N ARG A 69 2.95 -4.04 -15.05
CA ARG A 69 3.25 -4.52 -13.69
C ARG A 69 4.21 -3.60 -12.95
N GLU A 70 5.29 -3.21 -13.61
CA GLU A 70 6.28 -2.29 -13.02
C GLU A 70 5.65 -0.94 -12.70
N ALA A 71 4.88 -0.36 -13.62
CA ALA A 71 4.23 0.92 -13.42
C ALA A 71 3.24 0.88 -12.23
N VAL A 72 2.43 -0.17 -12.13
CA VAL A 72 1.50 -0.36 -11.00
C VAL A 72 2.24 -0.54 -9.68
N ALA A 73 3.28 -1.38 -9.66
CA ALA A 73 4.05 -1.63 -8.44
C ALA A 73 4.75 -0.35 -7.95
N VAL A 74 5.37 0.41 -8.85
CA VAL A 74 5.98 1.71 -8.53
C VAL A 74 4.94 2.69 -7.99
N PHE A 75 3.77 2.80 -8.63
CA PHE A 75 2.71 3.70 -8.17
C PHE A 75 2.25 3.35 -6.75
N LEU A 76 2.00 2.06 -6.48
CA LEU A 76 1.49 1.61 -5.19
C LEU A 76 2.53 1.69 -4.07
N THR A 77 3.82 1.46 -4.34
CA THR A 77 4.85 1.40 -3.28
C THR A 77 5.72 2.65 -3.17
N GLY A 78 5.67 3.54 -4.16
CA GLY A 78 6.64 4.64 -4.31
C GLY A 78 6.47 5.80 -3.34
N GLY A 79 5.40 5.83 -2.52
CA GLY A 79 5.15 6.90 -1.56
C GLY A 79 4.93 8.28 -2.20
N TYR A 80 4.31 8.31 -3.39
CA TYR A 80 3.96 9.55 -4.10
C TYR A 80 2.70 10.21 -3.56
N ILE A 81 1.82 9.42 -2.95
CA ILE A 81 0.59 9.84 -2.30
C ILE A 81 0.71 9.56 -0.81
N SER A 82 0.06 10.37 0.02
CA SER A 82 0.03 10.13 1.45
C SER A 82 -0.75 8.85 1.75
N HIS A 83 -0.41 8.18 2.85
CA HIS A 83 -1.00 6.88 3.20
C HIS A 83 -2.53 6.94 3.44
N ASP A 84 -3.06 8.12 3.75
CA ASP A 84 -4.49 8.39 3.91
C ASP A 84 -5.20 8.80 2.61
N THR A 85 -4.48 8.94 1.50
CA THR A 85 -5.07 9.26 0.20
C THR A 85 -5.76 8.01 -0.37
N PRO A 86 -7.09 8.04 -0.56
CA PRO A 86 -7.81 6.89 -1.11
C PRO A 86 -7.52 6.70 -2.60
N ILE A 87 -7.19 5.46 -2.98
CA ILE A 87 -7.11 5.05 -4.38
C ILE A 87 -8.46 4.43 -4.75
N VAL A 88 -9.26 5.20 -5.50
CA VAL A 88 -10.62 4.79 -5.92
C VAL A 88 -10.58 3.82 -7.10
N ALA A 89 -11.70 3.10 -7.32
CA ALA A 89 -11.84 2.11 -8.38
C ALA A 89 -11.47 2.64 -9.77
N GLU A 90 -11.80 3.90 -10.08
CA GLU A 90 -11.47 4.54 -11.36
C GLU A 90 -9.95 4.65 -11.57
N VAL A 91 -9.19 5.03 -10.54
CA VAL A 91 -7.72 5.11 -10.60
C VAL A 91 -7.13 3.73 -10.87
N LEU A 92 -7.62 2.71 -10.18
CA LEU A 92 -7.15 1.32 -10.37
C LEU A 92 -7.44 0.80 -11.79
N ARG A 93 -8.58 1.16 -12.39
CA ARG A 93 -8.88 0.84 -13.79
C ARG A 93 -7.93 1.54 -14.76
N ASN A 94 -7.63 2.81 -14.53
CA ASN A 94 -6.67 3.57 -15.34
C ASN A 94 -5.25 3.00 -15.25
N LEU A 95 -4.94 2.32 -14.15
CA LEU A 95 -3.71 1.54 -13.95
C LEU A 95 -3.75 0.14 -14.61
N GLY A 96 -4.82 -0.20 -15.31
CA GLY A 96 -4.99 -1.48 -16.01
C GLY A 96 -5.50 -2.63 -15.13
N LEU A 97 -5.79 -2.40 -13.85
CA LEU A 97 -6.29 -3.43 -12.95
C LEU A 97 -7.77 -3.73 -13.22
N LYS A 98 -8.11 -5.02 -13.21
CA LYS A 98 -9.48 -5.49 -13.37
C LYS A 98 -10.27 -5.32 -12.07
N VAL A 99 -10.86 -4.13 -11.90
CA VAL A 99 -11.73 -3.84 -10.75
C VAL A 99 -13.17 -4.28 -11.03
N ARG A 100 -13.67 -5.23 -10.24
CA ARG A 100 -15.09 -5.60 -10.23
C ARG A 100 -15.83 -4.75 -9.21
N GLU A 101 -16.95 -4.15 -9.63
CA GLU A 101 -17.86 -3.45 -8.73
C GLU A 101 -18.88 -4.42 -8.13
N GLY A 102 -19.32 -4.10 -6.91
CA GLY A 102 -20.23 -4.93 -6.13
C GLY A 102 -19.49 -5.99 -5.32
N VAL A 103 -20.07 -6.31 -4.17
CA VAL A 103 -19.79 -7.47 -3.35
C VAL A 103 -20.95 -8.45 -3.55
N PRO A 104 -20.70 -9.76 -3.76
CA PRO A 104 -21.78 -10.73 -3.95
C PRO A 104 -22.75 -10.76 -2.77
N ASP A 105 -24.05 -10.95 -3.05
CA ASP A 105 -25.11 -10.97 -2.03
C ASP A 105 -24.85 -12.00 -0.93
N GLU A 106 -24.23 -13.13 -1.27
CA GLU A 106 -23.87 -14.20 -0.34
C GLU A 106 -22.90 -13.72 0.76
N VAL A 107 -22.05 -12.73 0.47
CA VAL A 107 -21.16 -12.13 1.47
C VAL A 107 -21.95 -11.29 2.46
N TYR A 108 -22.98 -10.58 2.00
CA TYR A 108 -23.88 -9.84 2.89
C TYR A 108 -24.74 -10.77 3.73
N GLU A 109 -25.25 -11.87 3.16
CA GLU A 109 -25.98 -12.89 3.91
C GLU A 109 -25.08 -13.55 4.98
N LEU A 110 -23.83 -13.84 4.65
CA LEU A 110 -22.85 -14.31 5.63
C LEU A 110 -22.71 -13.32 6.79
N PHE A 111 -22.56 -12.03 6.52
CA PHE A 111 -22.47 -11.02 7.59
C PHE A 111 -23.72 -10.93 8.47
N ARG A 112 -24.91 -11.24 7.96
CA ARG A 112 -26.13 -11.31 8.79
C ARG A 112 -26.14 -12.49 9.76
N THR A 113 -25.35 -13.54 9.51
CA THR A 113 -25.20 -14.68 10.43
C THR A 113 -24.25 -14.39 11.59
N TYR A 114 -23.44 -13.33 11.48
CA TYR A 114 -22.59 -12.86 12.58
C TYR A 114 -23.34 -11.82 13.39
N GLU A 115 -23.41 -12.03 14.71
CA GLU A 115 -23.62 -10.91 15.61
C GLU A 115 -22.35 -10.05 15.55
N PHE A 116 -22.43 -8.89 14.90
CA PHE A 116 -21.46 -7.84 15.14
C PHE A 116 -21.68 -7.36 16.58
N GLY A 117 -21.07 -8.06 17.53
CA GLY A 117 -21.03 -7.65 18.92
C GLY A 117 -20.59 -6.19 18.99
N MET A 118 -21.14 -5.44 19.94
CA MET A 118 -20.96 -3.99 20.11
C MET A 118 -19.48 -3.61 20.20
N CYS A 119 -18.81 -3.53 19.06
CA CYS A 119 -17.48 -3.03 18.91
C CYS A 119 -17.66 -1.60 18.41
N GLU A 120 -17.30 -0.61 19.22
CA GLU A 120 -17.48 0.81 18.89
C GLU A 120 -16.70 1.24 17.63
N ARG A 121 -15.85 0.38 17.04
CA ARG A 121 -15.25 0.59 15.72
C ARG A 121 -14.98 -0.74 15.00
N PRO A 122 -15.20 -0.83 13.66
CA PRO A 122 -14.61 -1.90 12.86
C PRO A 122 -13.09 -1.68 12.83
N GLN A 123 -12.34 -2.51 13.54
CA GLN A 123 -10.88 -2.40 13.57
C GLN A 123 -10.29 -3.09 12.35
N CYS A 124 -9.42 -2.37 11.63
CA CYS A 124 -8.39 -2.97 10.80
C CYS A 124 -7.65 -4.03 11.63
N ALA A 125 -7.42 -5.22 11.05
CA ALA A 125 -6.65 -6.28 11.69
C ALA A 125 -5.27 -5.73 12.10
N ALA A 126 -4.98 -5.76 13.40
CA ALA A 126 -3.64 -5.58 13.92
C ALA A 126 -2.96 -6.96 13.92
N TYR A 127 -1.85 -7.08 13.18
CA TYR A 127 -0.89 -8.18 13.30
C TYR A 127 0.09 -7.89 14.43
#